data_AF-A0A0G1K712-F1
#
_entry.id   AF-A0A0G1K712-F1
#
_cell.length_a   1.000
_cell.length_b   1.000
_cell.length_c   1.000
_cell.angle_alpha   90.00
_cell.angle_beta   90.00
_cell.angle_gamma   90.00
#
_symmetry.space_group_name_H-M   'P 1'
#
loop_
_entity.id
_entity.type
_entity.pdbx_description
1 polymer ?
#
loop_
_entity_poly.entity_id
_entity_poly.type
_entity_poly.pdbx_seq_one_letter_code
_entity_poly.pdbx_strand_id
1 'polypeptide(L)' 'MDKTSTNFNKLLKSFKDQWVAVSEDYGTVFASGHTLESISKKIKTTKNVKMFKVVPFDTIYSP' A
#
# COMPACT_ATOMS: atom_id res chain seq x y z
N MET A 1 18.32 -19.36 3.04
CA MET A 1 18.22 -18.08 2.30
C MET A 1 16.93 -17.43 2.74
N ASP A 2 16.99 -16.80 3.90
CA ASP A 2 15.88 -16.14 4.56
C ASP A 2 15.51 -14.91 3.74
N LYS A 3 14.35 -14.97 3.08
CA LYS A 3 13.76 -13.84 2.38
C LYS A 3 13.71 -12.69 3.38
N THR A 4 14.54 -11.67 3.13
CA THR A 4 14.52 -10.38 3.80
C THR A 4 13.07 -9.97 3.91
N SER A 5 12.47 -10.18 5.09
CA SER A 5 11.08 -9.82 5.36
C SER A 5 11.07 -8.30 5.43
N THR A 6 11.01 -7.66 4.25
CA THR A 6 10.77 -6.23 4.10
C THR A 6 9.60 -5.95 4.99
N ASN A 7 9.87 -5.22 6.07
CA ASN A 7 8.93 -5.08 7.17
C ASN A 7 7.78 -4.23 6.62
N PHE A 8 6.74 -4.89 6.12
CA PHE A 8 5.64 -4.28 5.39
C PHE A 8 5.01 -3.15 6.20
N ASN A 9 4.97 -3.34 7.52
CA ASN A 9 4.51 -2.34 8.46
C ASN A 9 5.38 -1.07 8.48
N LYS A 10 6.72 -1.20 8.37
CA LYS A 10 7.61 -0.03 8.20
C LYS A 10 7.40 0.66 6.86
N LEU A 11 7.19 -0.11 5.79
CA LEU A 11 6.96 0.42 4.46
C LEU A 11 5.64 1.20 4.37
N LEU A 12 4.56 0.69 4.98
CA LEU A 12 3.26 1.36 5.01
C LEU A 12 3.23 2.61 5.90
N LYS A 13 4.09 2.72 6.91
CA LYS A 13 4.18 3.95 7.74
C LYS A 13 4.44 5.21 6.92
N SER A 14 5.18 5.11 5.81
CA SER A 14 5.44 6.24 4.91
C SER A 14 4.23 6.65 4.06
N PHE A 15 3.18 5.83 4.03
CA PHE A 15 1.99 6.03 3.22
C PHE A 15 0.71 6.21 4.07
N LYS A 16 0.85 6.66 5.34
CA LYS A 16 -0.30 6.94 6.21
C LYS A 16 -1.32 7.84 5.49
N ASP A 17 -2.59 7.47 5.60
CA ASP A 17 -3.74 8.14 4.96
C ASP A 17 -3.66 8.24 3.42
N GLN A 18 -2.85 7.39 2.80
CA GLN A 18 -2.77 7.25 1.36
C GLN A 18 -3.29 5.89 0.93
N TRP A 19 -3.82 5.86 -0.28
CA TRP A 19 -4.01 4.62 -1.00
C TRP A 19 -2.68 4.13 -1.57
N VAL A 20 -2.45 2.84 -1.46
CA VAL A 20 -1.27 2.17 -2.00
C VAL A 20 -1.68 1.01 -2.88
N ALA A 21 -0.86 0.76 -3.89
CA ALA A 21 -0.95 -0.41 -4.74
C ALA A 21 0.34 -1.21 -4.62
N VAL A 22 0.19 -2.47 -4.22
CA VAL A 22 1.32 -3.36 -3.92
C VAL A 22 1.23 -4.65 -4.72
N SER A 23 2.36 -5.33 -4.84
CA SER A 23 2.40 -6.68 -5.40
C SER A 23 1.60 -7.66 -4.55
N GLU A 24 1.19 -8.77 -5.17
CA GLU A 24 0.38 -9.81 -4.50
C GLU A 24 1.06 -10.37 -3.25
N ASP A 25 2.40 -10.45 -3.27
CA ASP A 25 3.30 -10.85 -2.19
C ASP A 25 3.62 -9.73 -1.18
N TYR A 26 3.05 -8.54 -1.36
CA TYR A 26 3.25 -7.36 -0.50
C TYR A 26 4.70 -6.85 -0.41
N GLY A 27 5.62 -7.37 -1.23
CA GLY A 27 7.04 -7.01 -1.19
C GLY A 27 7.37 -5.67 -1.86
N THR A 28 6.52 -5.19 -2.78
CA THR A 28 6.79 -3.98 -3.58
C THR A 28 5.57 -3.07 -3.67
N VAL A 29 5.76 -1.76 -3.50
CA VAL A 29 4.76 -0.73 -3.79
C VAL A 29 4.96 -0.23 -5.21
N PHE A 30 3.94 -0.38 -6.05
CA PHE A 30 3.95 0.13 -7.43
C PHE A 30 3.48 1.57 -7.53
N ALA A 31 2.53 1.98 -6.68
CA ALA A 31 2.00 3.33 -6.68
C ALA A 31 1.42 3.71 -5.31
N SER A 32 1.43 5.00 -5.00
CA SER A 32 0.69 5.60 -3.90
C SER A 32 0.02 6.91 -4.30
N GLY A 33 -1.02 7.31 -3.56
CA GLY A 33 -1.76 8.54 -3.79
C GLY A 33 -2.92 8.75 -2.82
N HIS A 34 -3.53 9.93 -2.84
CA HIS A 34 -4.62 10.27 -1.91
C HIS A 34 -5.99 9.71 -2.32
N THR A 35 -6.16 9.35 -3.59
CA THR A 35 -7.43 8.83 -4.12
C THR A 35 -7.20 7.54 -4.90
N LEU A 36 -8.19 6.65 -4.85
CA LEU A 36 -8.17 5.40 -5.61
C LEU A 36 -8.04 5.64 -7.12
N GLU A 37 -8.65 6.72 -7.64
CA GLU A 37 -8.55 7.08 -9.05
C GLU A 37 -7.13 7.51 -9.46
N SER A 38 -6.42 8.22 -8.57
CA SER A 38 -5.05 8.65 -8.84
C SER A 38 -4.10 7.46 -8.97
N ILE A 39 -4.24 6.46 -8.10
CA ILE A 39 -3.40 5.26 -8.18
C ILE A 39 -3.85 4.32 -9.31
N SER A 40 -5.15 4.16 -9.60
CA SER A 40 -5.58 3.34 -10.72
C SER A 40 -5.06 3.86 -12.07
N LYS A 41 -4.98 5.18 -12.25
CA LYS A 41 -4.37 5.81 -13.43
C LYS A 41 -2.85 5.61 -13.52
N LYS A 42 -2.16 5.49 -12.38
CA LYS A 42 -0.70 5.25 -12.31
C LYS A 42 -0.34 3.79 -12.56
N ILE A 43 -1.22 2.87 -12.20
CA ILE A 43 -1.01 1.43 -12.39
C ILE A 43 -1.35 1.07 -13.84
N LYS A 44 -0.31 0.92 -14.65
CA LYS A 44 -0.42 0.43 -16.04
C LYS A 44 0.02 -1.02 -16.18
N THR A 45 0.19 -1.75 -15.08
CA THR A 45 0.72 -3.11 -15.09
C THR A 45 -0.39 -4.15 -15.25
N THR A 46 -0.11 -5.21 -16.00
CA THR A 46 -0.98 -6.39 -16.18
C THR A 46 -0.84 -7.42 -15.05
N LYS A 47 0.01 -7.15 -14.05
CA LYS A 47 0.21 -8.02 -12.89
C LYS A 47 -0.91 -7.84 -11.87
N ASN A 48 -1.23 -8.91 -11.14
CA ASN A 48 -2.13 -8.85 -9.99
C ASN A 48 -1.55 -7.89 -8.95
N VAL A 49 -2.31 -6.83 -8.65
CA VAL A 49 -1.97 -5.83 -7.64
C VAL A 49 -3.07 -5.77 -6.60
N LYS A 50 -2.68 -5.57 -5.35
CA LYS A 50 -3.59 -5.32 -4.24
C LYS A 50 -3.60 -3.84 -3.95
N MET A 51 -4.80 -3.25 -3.90
CA MET A 51 -4.99 -1.83 -3.63
C MET A 51 -5.77 -1.67 -2.33
N PHE A 52 -5.25 -0.87 -1.40
CA PHE A 52 -5.93 -0.59 -0.13
C PHE A 52 -5.50 0.77 0.42
N LYS A 53 -6.35 1.34 1.27
CA LYS A 53 -6.04 2.58 2.00
C LYS A 53 -5.28 2.24 3.28
N VAL A 54 -4.13 2.89 3.48
CA VAL A 54 -3.40 2.80 4.74
C VAL A 54 -4.08 3.72 5.75
N VAL A 55 -4.81 3.15 6.70
CA VAL A 55 -5.39 3.91 7.79
C VAL A 55 -4.27 4.33 8.76
N PRO A 56 -4.25 5.59 9.23
CA PRO A 56 -3.29 5.99 10.24
C PRO A 56 -3.56 5.20 11.52
N PHE A 57 -2.52 4.64 12.13
CA PHE A 57 -2.61 3.87 13.38
C PHE A 57 -3.15 4.69 14.57
N ASP A 58 -3.24 6.01 14.41
CA ASP A 58 -3.74 6.98 15.37
C ASP A 58 -5.27 7.19 15.26
N THR A 59 -5.95 6.55 14.30
CA THR A 59 -7.43 6.56 14.28
C THR A 59 -7.96 5.70 15.41
N ILE A 60 -8.31 6.38 16.51
CA ILE A 60 -9.16 5.84 17.56
C ILE A 60 -10.47 5.45 16.88
N TYR A 61 -10.72 4.14 16.75
CA TYR A 61 -12.01 3.62 16.33
C TYR A 61 -13.00 3.93 17.45
N SER A 62 -13.84 4.95 17.26
CA SER A 62 -15.01 5.18 18.10
C SER A 62 -16.16 4.41 17.46
N PRO A 63 -16.70 3.37 18.13
CA PRO A 63 -17.78 2.53 17.62
C PRO A 63 -19.09 3.30 17.41
#